data_AF-A0AAV5RZG6-F1
#
_entry.id   AF-A0AAV5RZG6-F1
#
_cell.length_a   1.000
_cell.length_b   1.000
_cell.length_c   1.000
_cell.angle_alpha   90.00
_cell.angle_beta   90.00
_cell.angle_gamma   90.00
#
_symmetry.space_group_name_H-M   'P 1'
#
loop_
_entity.id
_entity.type
_entity.pdbx_description
1 polymer ?
#
loop_
_entity_poly.entity_id
_entity_poly.type
_entity_poly.pdbx_seq_one_letter_code
_entity_poly.pdbx_strand_id
1 'polypeptide(L)'
;MSSPAKDTSMSAASPADADSASSASAPAPYSFKHWKKVELVDLCNKMHLEDVPIKEKKAVLIEFLEDHLYALPGPLDTEVDFPELRSFFDHTQYSENVANHTLHDAASDEDSENASAASTTNYNKLNFSEEKAADEPFLFNLQERFTDIVDCTKQLNENVQDFFSSLITITVLFQTVEFLLIVQDYFQRDPRARGYNIAGMVAVWLGAYVGLPVLFGYYFNFIRYDLLIEIDPMMLNVAKGLLFLLLAHCKSSGYLGATSHIMDNLTSVGNGTYLCDCCVIRYLGMLTDILGNIPFVFAVAGALITLYVF
;
A
#
# COMPACT_ATOMS: atom_id res chain seq x y z
N MET A 1 -65.56 3.40 -41.99
CA MET A 1 -65.62 4.87 -41.98
C MET A 1 -64.17 5.35 -41.89
N SER A 2 -63.51 5.49 -43.03
CA SER A 2 -63.36 6.73 -43.81
C SER A 2 -62.14 7.53 -43.35
N SER A 3 -61.06 7.40 -44.14
CA SER A 3 -60.13 8.50 -44.49
C SER A 3 -60.91 9.77 -44.87
N PRO A 4 -60.34 11.01 -44.87
CA PRO A 4 -59.09 11.31 -45.59
C PRO A 4 -58.19 12.49 -45.13
N ALA A 5 -56.97 12.45 -45.67
CA ALA A 5 -56.08 13.50 -46.19
C ALA A 5 -56.35 15.00 -45.95
N LYS A 6 -55.27 15.76 -45.74
CA LYS A 6 -54.94 16.90 -46.62
C LYS A 6 -53.49 17.37 -46.53
N ASP A 7 -52.84 17.39 -47.69
CA ASP A 7 -51.60 18.10 -48.03
C ASP A 7 -51.74 19.61 -47.83
N THR A 8 -50.64 20.34 -47.60
CA THR A 8 -50.35 21.62 -48.28
C THR A 8 -48.85 21.95 -48.21
N SER A 9 -48.33 22.29 -49.39
CA SER A 9 -46.97 22.71 -49.74
C SER A 9 -46.70 24.19 -49.46
N MET A 10 -45.41 24.58 -49.43
CA MET A 10 -44.78 25.77 -50.06
C MET A 10 -43.36 25.94 -49.48
N SER A 11 -42.29 25.75 -50.25
CA SER A 11 -41.67 26.70 -51.19
C SER A 11 -40.91 27.85 -50.50
N ALA A 12 -39.58 27.83 -50.56
CA ALA A 12 -38.75 28.84 -51.27
C ALA A 12 -37.29 28.91 -50.77
N ALA A 13 -36.40 29.16 -51.75
CA ALA A 13 -35.14 29.93 -51.68
C ALA A 13 -33.87 29.30 -51.06
N SER A 14 -32.99 28.87 -51.96
CA SER A 14 -31.52 29.06 -51.89
C SER A 14 -31.22 30.56 -52.13
N PRO A 15 -30.20 31.22 -51.51
CA PRO A 15 -28.80 31.07 -51.95
C PRO A 15 -27.68 31.36 -50.91
N ALA A 16 -26.45 31.07 -51.36
CA ALA A 16 -25.17 31.74 -51.04
C ALA A 16 -24.38 31.32 -49.77
N ASP A 17 -23.30 30.60 -50.04
CA ASP A 17 -21.90 30.91 -49.68
C ASP A 17 -21.67 31.86 -48.49
N ALA A 18 -21.10 31.32 -47.41
CA ALA A 18 -20.19 32.03 -46.52
C ALA A 18 -19.34 31.04 -45.69
N ASP A 19 -18.06 30.98 -46.04
CA ASP A 19 -16.91 30.81 -45.14
C ASP A 19 -16.91 29.65 -44.13
N SER A 20 -16.33 28.53 -44.56
CA SER A 20 -15.71 27.54 -43.69
C SER A 20 -14.54 28.17 -42.93
N ALA A 21 -14.82 28.74 -41.76
CA ALA A 21 -13.82 29.08 -40.77
C ALA A 21 -13.16 27.78 -40.28
N SER A 22 -11.98 27.51 -40.83
CA SER A 22 -11.02 26.52 -40.36
C SER A 22 -10.70 26.82 -38.89
N SER A 23 -11.17 25.96 -37.99
CA SER A 23 -10.79 25.98 -36.59
C SER A 23 -9.34 25.50 -36.49
N ALA A 24 -8.40 26.44 -36.48
CA ALA A 24 -7.02 26.16 -36.10
C ALA A 24 -7.02 25.42 -34.75
N SER A 25 -6.53 24.19 -34.74
CA SER A 25 -6.46 23.39 -33.51
C SER A 25 -5.47 24.06 -32.55
N ALA A 26 -5.97 24.47 -31.40
CA ALA A 26 -5.14 24.95 -30.29
C ALA A 26 -4.04 23.91 -29.96
N PRO A 27 -2.84 24.35 -29.54
CA PRO A 27 -1.80 23.44 -29.10
C PRO A 27 -2.35 22.55 -27.97
N ALA A 28 -2.05 21.25 -28.07
CA ALA A 28 -2.57 20.26 -27.13
C ALA A 28 -2.18 20.64 -25.69
N PRO A 29 -3.14 20.65 -24.74
CA PRO A 29 -2.85 20.97 -23.35
C PRO A 29 -1.84 19.98 -22.80
N TYR A 30 -0.87 20.49 -22.03
CA TYR A 30 0.05 19.66 -21.27
C TYR A 30 -0.77 18.75 -20.35
N SER A 31 -0.44 17.45 -20.31
CA SER A 31 -1.22 16.48 -19.56
C SER A 31 -0.40 15.78 -18.49
N PHE A 32 -0.93 15.77 -17.26
CA PHE A 32 -0.31 15.10 -16.10
C PHE A 32 -0.41 13.56 -16.13
N LYS A 33 -0.65 12.96 -17.31
CA LYS A 33 -0.79 11.50 -17.49
C LYS A 33 0.43 10.70 -17.04
N HIS A 34 1.62 11.28 -17.06
CA HIS A 34 2.87 10.62 -16.65
C HIS A 34 3.08 10.56 -15.13
N TRP A 35 2.37 11.39 -14.35
CA TRP A 35 2.54 11.48 -12.89
C TRP A 35 1.89 10.32 -12.15
N LYS A 36 2.45 9.91 -11.00
CA LYS A 36 1.82 8.90 -10.13
C LYS A 36 0.67 9.53 -9.34
N LYS A 37 -0.32 8.70 -8.94
CA LYS A 37 -1.47 9.19 -8.14
C LYS A 37 -1.02 9.87 -6.84
N VAL A 38 0.04 9.36 -6.20
CA VAL A 38 0.58 9.91 -4.94
C VAL A 38 1.13 11.32 -5.15
N GLU A 39 1.89 11.54 -6.24
CA GLU A 39 2.46 12.85 -6.60
C GLU A 39 1.34 13.87 -6.89
N LEU A 40 0.28 13.46 -7.57
CA LEU A 40 -0.89 14.32 -7.81
C LEU A 40 -1.61 14.71 -6.52
N VAL A 41 -1.78 13.77 -5.59
CA VAL A 41 -2.41 14.06 -4.28
C VAL A 41 -1.53 15.01 -3.46
N ASP A 42 -0.22 14.80 -3.47
CA ASP A 42 0.73 15.65 -2.74
C ASP A 42 0.72 17.08 -3.28
N LEU A 43 0.71 17.24 -4.61
CA LEU A 43 0.58 18.54 -5.26
C LEU A 43 -0.75 19.23 -4.92
N CYS A 44 -1.87 18.51 -4.92
CA CYS A 44 -3.17 19.05 -4.52
C CYS A 44 -3.17 19.52 -3.05
N ASN A 45 -2.54 18.75 -2.15
CA ASN A 45 -2.41 19.13 -0.74
C ASN A 45 -1.52 20.37 -0.58
N LYS A 46 -0.43 20.45 -1.34
CA LYS A 46 0.51 21.57 -1.34
C LYS A 46 -0.14 22.87 -1.83
N MET A 47 -1.08 22.78 -2.77
CA MET A 47 -1.89 23.92 -3.22
C MET A 47 -3.10 24.24 -2.32
N HIS A 48 -3.24 23.55 -1.18
CA HIS A 48 -4.34 23.72 -0.23
C HIS A 48 -5.74 23.57 -0.86
N LEU A 49 -5.91 22.60 -1.75
CA LEU A 49 -7.22 22.24 -2.29
C LEU A 49 -8.02 21.49 -1.21
N GLU A 50 -9.02 22.14 -0.60
CA GLU A 50 -9.77 21.58 0.53
C GLU A 50 -10.71 20.42 0.12
N ASP A 51 -11.13 20.38 -1.15
CA ASP A 51 -12.12 19.43 -1.68
C ASP A 51 -11.51 18.33 -2.58
N VAL A 52 -10.31 17.84 -2.26
CA VAL A 52 -9.65 16.84 -3.12
C VAL A 52 -10.33 15.47 -2.98
N PRO A 53 -10.80 14.88 -4.08
CA PRO A 53 -11.42 13.56 -4.05
C PRO A 53 -10.33 12.46 -4.00
N ILE A 54 -9.70 12.27 -2.83
CA ILE A 54 -8.56 11.32 -2.62
C ILE A 54 -8.92 9.87 -3.03
N LYS A 55 -10.21 9.50 -2.91
CA LYS A 55 -10.73 8.17 -3.27
C LYS A 55 -10.95 7.97 -4.76
N GLU A 56 -10.95 9.03 -5.56
CA GLU A 56 -11.28 8.94 -6.99
C GLU A 56 -10.14 8.40 -7.86
N LYS A 57 -10.48 8.11 -9.11
CA LYS A 57 -9.53 7.60 -10.12
C LYS A 57 -8.54 8.70 -10.51
N LYS A 58 -7.32 8.30 -10.88
CA LYS A 58 -6.25 9.21 -11.35
C LYS A 58 -6.72 10.20 -12.42
N ALA A 59 -7.56 9.77 -13.36
CA ALA A 59 -8.08 10.64 -14.42
C ALA A 59 -8.88 11.84 -13.86
N VAL A 60 -9.71 11.61 -12.84
CA VAL A 60 -10.51 12.67 -12.21
C VAL A 60 -9.63 13.65 -11.44
N LEU A 61 -8.55 13.17 -10.80
CA LEU A 61 -7.59 14.04 -10.15
C LEU A 61 -6.84 14.93 -11.15
N ILE A 62 -6.52 14.41 -12.34
CA ILE A 62 -5.86 15.17 -13.40
C ILE A 62 -6.78 16.28 -13.90
N GLU A 63 -8.04 15.95 -14.24
CA GLU A 63 -9.03 16.95 -14.71
C GLU A 63 -9.25 18.04 -13.65
N PHE A 64 -9.43 17.66 -12.38
CA PHE A 64 -9.62 18.61 -11.29
C PHE A 64 -8.42 19.54 -11.09
N LEU A 65 -7.20 19.00 -11.21
CA LEU A 65 -5.96 19.77 -11.08
C LEU A 65 -5.76 20.73 -12.26
N GLU A 66 -5.99 20.25 -13.49
CA GLU A 66 -5.90 21.06 -14.71
C GLU A 66 -6.93 22.20 -14.67
N ASP A 67 -8.19 21.92 -14.33
CA ASP A 67 -9.25 22.91 -14.17
C ASP A 67 -8.88 23.99 -13.14
N HIS A 68 -8.30 23.60 -12.00
CA HIS A 68 -7.85 24.55 -10.99
C HIS A 68 -6.69 25.42 -11.47
N LEU A 69 -5.68 24.82 -12.13
CA LEU A 69 -4.53 25.54 -12.68
C LEU A 69 -4.95 26.55 -13.77
N TYR A 70 -5.94 26.22 -14.59
CA TYR A 70 -6.49 27.15 -15.60
C TYR A 70 -7.36 28.26 -14.99
N ALA A 71 -7.98 28.02 -13.83
CA ALA A 71 -8.83 29.01 -13.15
C ALA A 71 -8.04 30.04 -12.32
N LEU A 72 -6.74 29.83 -12.12
CA LEU A 72 -5.91 30.71 -11.29
C LEU A 72 -5.71 32.09 -11.95
N PRO A 73 -5.85 33.19 -11.19
CA PRO A 73 -5.80 34.55 -11.72
C PRO A 73 -4.39 35.02 -12.14
N GLY A 74 -3.36 34.19 -11.94
CA GLY A 74 -1.99 34.49 -12.30
C GLY A 74 -1.07 33.26 -12.21
N PRO A 75 0.12 33.32 -12.84
CA PRO A 75 1.09 32.24 -12.79
C PRO A 75 1.60 32.06 -11.35
N LEU A 76 1.65 30.82 -10.89
CA LEU A 76 2.25 30.48 -9.60
C LEU A 76 3.77 30.64 -9.68
N ASP A 77 4.41 30.92 -8.54
CA ASP A 77 5.86 30.94 -8.45
C ASP A 77 6.42 29.51 -8.57
N THR A 78 6.92 29.20 -9.76
CA THR A 78 7.53 27.90 -10.10
C THR A 78 8.99 27.80 -9.67
N GLU A 79 9.62 28.88 -9.20
CA GLU A 79 11.04 28.85 -8.81
C GLU A 79 11.21 28.39 -7.36
N VAL A 80 10.31 28.82 -6.46
CA VAL A 80 10.43 28.57 -5.01
C VAL A 80 9.42 27.55 -4.50
N ASP A 81 8.14 27.74 -4.84
CA ASP A 81 7.06 27.01 -4.18
C ASP A 81 6.64 25.76 -4.97
N PHE A 82 6.61 25.82 -6.31
CA PHE A 82 6.10 24.74 -7.16
C PHE A 82 7.02 24.41 -8.35
N PRO A 83 8.25 23.90 -8.11
CA PRO A 83 9.20 23.57 -9.17
C PRO A 83 8.68 22.49 -10.14
N GLU A 84 7.78 21.65 -9.68
CA GLU A 84 7.21 20.55 -10.45
C GLU A 84 6.19 21.03 -11.50
N LEU A 85 5.60 22.24 -11.30
CA LEU A 85 4.67 22.86 -12.25
C LEU A 85 5.39 23.62 -13.37
N ARG A 86 6.72 23.72 -13.32
CA ARG A 86 7.52 24.45 -14.31
C ARG A 86 7.24 24.02 -15.75
N SER A 87 7.21 22.71 -16.00
CA SER A 87 6.91 22.19 -17.33
C SER A 87 5.50 22.52 -17.82
N PHE A 88 4.52 22.61 -16.91
CA PHE A 88 3.15 23.01 -17.27
C PHE A 88 3.12 24.48 -17.69
N PHE A 89 3.72 25.36 -16.88
CA PHE A 89 3.71 26.80 -17.15
C PHE A 89 4.57 27.18 -18.37
N ASP A 90 5.72 26.53 -18.57
CA ASP A 90 6.58 26.72 -19.75
C ASP A 90 5.81 26.38 -21.04
N HIS A 91 5.00 25.31 -21.02
CA HIS A 91 4.15 24.94 -22.17
C HIS A 91 3.00 25.94 -22.40
N THR A 92 2.37 26.46 -21.34
CA THR A 92 1.30 27.46 -21.47
C THR A 92 1.81 28.81 -21.96
N GLN A 93 2.97 29.29 -21.47
CA GLN A 93 3.57 30.54 -21.93
C GLN A 93 4.06 30.44 -23.37
N TYR A 94 4.59 29.29 -23.79
CA TYR A 94 4.94 29.05 -25.18
C TYR A 94 3.72 29.10 -26.10
N SER A 95 2.61 28.47 -25.70
CA SER A 95 1.33 28.52 -26.43
C SER A 95 0.79 29.95 -26.58
N GLU A 96 0.82 30.74 -25.51
CA GLU A 96 0.30 32.11 -25.50
C GLU A 96 1.18 33.07 -26.34
N ASN A 97 2.49 32.85 -26.36
CA ASN A 97 3.43 33.59 -27.20
C ASN A 97 3.33 33.21 -28.69
N VAL A 98 3.04 31.94 -29.01
CA VAL A 98 2.80 31.50 -30.40
C VAL A 98 1.47 32.06 -30.92
N ALA A 99 0.43 32.11 -30.10
CA ALA A 99 -0.85 32.73 -30.47
C ALA A 99 -0.70 34.24 -30.81
N ASN A 100 0.25 34.93 -30.18
CA ASN A 100 0.52 36.35 -30.43
C ASN A 100 1.53 36.63 -31.58
N HIS A 101 2.20 35.61 -32.12
CA HIS A 101 3.25 35.77 -33.15
C HIS A 101 2.92 35.10 -34.51
N THR A 102 1.66 34.72 -34.78
CA THR A 102 1.30 34.04 -36.03
C THR A 102 0.57 34.96 -37.03
N LEU A 103 1.29 35.97 -37.54
CA LEU A 103 1.01 36.67 -38.81
C LEU A 103 2.31 36.82 -39.60
N HIS A 104 2.98 35.72 -39.95
CA HIS A 104 3.68 35.61 -41.23
C HIS A 104 4.15 34.18 -41.48
N ASP A 105 3.92 33.77 -42.73
CA ASP A 105 4.52 32.67 -43.47
C ASP A 105 3.99 31.25 -43.24
N ALA A 106 3.23 30.83 -44.25
CA ALA A 106 2.82 29.49 -44.59
C ALA A 106 3.92 28.78 -45.39
N ALA A 107 4.16 27.51 -45.08
CA ALA A 107 4.45 26.41 -46.01
C ALA A 107 4.42 25.10 -45.20
N SER A 108 3.41 24.26 -45.39
CA SER A 108 3.53 22.99 -46.13
C SER A 108 4.19 21.88 -45.32
N ASP A 109 3.42 20.94 -44.78
CA ASP A 109 3.19 19.64 -45.43
C ASP A 109 2.32 18.75 -44.54
N GLU A 110 1.30 18.17 -45.17
CA GLU A 110 0.40 17.16 -44.61
C GLU A 110 1.13 15.83 -44.51
N ASP A 111 0.93 15.08 -43.42
CA ASP A 111 0.57 13.67 -43.60
C ASP A 111 -0.09 13.06 -42.35
N SER A 112 -0.98 12.14 -42.68
CA SER A 112 -1.98 11.48 -41.86
C SER A 112 -1.41 10.28 -41.08
N GLU A 113 -1.93 9.98 -39.89
CA GLU A 113 -2.75 8.78 -39.66
C GLU A 113 -2.87 8.37 -38.18
N ASN A 114 -4.13 8.11 -37.87
CA ASN A 114 -4.72 7.45 -36.73
C ASN A 114 -4.42 5.94 -36.75
N ALA A 115 -3.92 5.34 -35.66
CA ALA A 115 -4.35 4.00 -35.22
C ALA A 115 -3.63 3.52 -33.95
N SER A 116 -4.44 3.32 -32.92
CA SER A 116 -4.16 2.44 -31.80
C SER A 116 -3.96 0.99 -32.27
N ALA A 117 -2.75 0.45 -32.12
CA ALA A 117 -2.54 -0.99 -32.06
C ALA A 117 -1.29 -1.28 -31.22
N ALA A 118 -1.46 -2.16 -30.24
CA ALA A 118 -0.39 -2.68 -29.40
C ALA A 118 0.74 -3.27 -30.26
N SER A 119 1.84 -2.54 -30.41
CA SER A 119 3.05 -3.06 -31.03
C SER A 119 3.87 -3.76 -29.95
N THR A 120 3.96 -5.09 -30.06
CA THR A 120 5.08 -5.85 -29.51
C THR A 120 6.35 -5.29 -30.15
N THR A 121 7.07 -4.46 -29.42
CA THR A 121 8.36 -3.90 -29.85
C THR A 121 9.36 -5.03 -30.06
N ASN A 122 9.62 -5.33 -31.32
CA ASN A 122 10.64 -6.27 -31.74
C ASN A 122 11.98 -5.52 -31.80
N TYR A 123 12.83 -5.72 -30.78
CA TYR A 123 14.10 -5.02 -30.59
C TYR A 123 15.18 -5.33 -31.67
N ASN A 124 14.88 -6.16 -32.66
CA ASN A 124 15.83 -6.57 -33.70
C ASN A 124 15.98 -5.60 -34.89
N LYS A 125 15.32 -4.42 -34.87
CA LYS A 125 15.49 -3.37 -35.88
C LYS A 125 15.84 -2.02 -35.24
N LEU A 126 16.77 -2.02 -34.28
CA LEU A 126 17.48 -0.80 -33.89
C LEU A 126 18.37 -0.36 -35.07
N ASN A 127 17.90 0.64 -35.82
CA ASN A 127 18.63 1.20 -36.95
C ASN A 127 19.54 2.33 -36.45
N PHE A 128 20.80 2.03 -36.19
CA PHE A 128 21.81 2.99 -35.68
C PHE A 128 22.37 3.94 -36.75
N SER A 129 21.72 4.06 -37.91
CA SER A 129 22.29 4.75 -39.08
C SER A 129 21.90 6.22 -39.23
N GLU A 130 20.99 6.74 -38.40
CA GLU A 130 20.46 8.11 -38.54
C GLU A 130 20.76 9.07 -37.39
N GLU A 131 21.31 8.60 -36.26
CA GLU A 131 21.73 9.50 -35.19
C GLU A 131 23.14 10.01 -35.52
N LYS A 132 23.21 11.23 -36.08
CA LYS A 132 24.46 11.99 -36.20
C LYS A 132 25.18 11.88 -34.86
N ALA A 133 26.38 11.31 -34.88
CA ALA A 133 27.26 11.22 -33.72
C ALA A 133 27.37 12.60 -33.07
N ALA A 134 26.59 12.83 -32.01
CA ALA A 134 26.98 13.80 -31.02
C ALA A 134 28.30 13.23 -30.47
N ASP A 135 29.41 13.91 -30.75
CA ASP A 135 30.78 13.56 -30.32
C ASP A 135 30.94 13.62 -28.78
N GLU A 136 29.87 13.38 -28.02
CA GLU A 136 29.97 13.20 -26.58
C GLU A 136 30.48 11.78 -26.32
N PRO A 137 31.71 11.62 -25.80
CA PRO A 137 32.24 10.32 -25.49
C PRO A 137 31.31 9.67 -24.46
N PHE A 138 30.82 8.47 -24.79
CA PHE A 138 30.06 7.63 -23.87
C PHE A 138 30.93 7.31 -22.65
N LEU A 139 30.88 8.19 -21.65
CA LEU A 139 31.66 8.11 -20.45
C LEU A 139 30.84 7.31 -19.45
N PHE A 140 31.13 6.01 -19.40
CA PHE A 140 30.47 5.12 -18.45
C PHE A 140 30.96 5.52 -17.05
N ASN A 141 30.16 6.33 -16.34
CA ASN A 141 30.43 6.80 -14.98
C ASN A 141 30.28 5.64 -13.98
N LEU A 142 31.13 4.62 -14.07
CA LEU A 142 31.17 3.50 -13.12
C LEU A 142 31.33 4.00 -11.69
N GLN A 143 32.13 5.05 -11.50
CA GLN A 143 32.37 5.63 -10.18
C GLN A 143 31.08 6.19 -9.56
N GLU A 144 30.24 6.85 -10.34
CA GLU A 144 28.94 7.36 -9.89
C GLU A 144 28.02 6.19 -9.52
N ARG A 145 27.93 5.16 -10.38
CA ARG A 145 27.13 3.96 -10.10
C ARG A 145 27.60 3.17 -8.87
N PHE A 146 28.91 3.05 -8.65
CA PHE A 146 29.43 2.43 -7.43
C PHE A 146 29.10 3.26 -6.19
N THR A 147 29.15 4.59 -6.29
CA THR A 147 28.77 5.49 -5.20
C THR A 147 27.28 5.34 -4.87
N ASP A 148 26.41 5.32 -5.88
CA ASP A 148 24.97 5.08 -5.71
C ASP A 148 24.68 3.75 -5.00
N ILE A 149 25.38 2.67 -5.40
CA ILE A 149 25.20 1.34 -4.79
C ILE A 149 25.65 1.37 -3.32
N VAL A 150 26.77 2.02 -3.02
CA VAL A 150 27.29 2.16 -1.65
C VAL A 150 26.32 2.97 -0.79
N ASP A 151 25.82 4.09 -1.29
CA ASP A 151 24.88 4.95 -0.55
C ASP A 151 23.54 4.24 -0.32
N CYS A 152 23.01 3.54 -1.33
CA CYS A 152 21.81 2.72 -1.20
C CYS A 152 22.01 1.58 -0.18
N THR A 153 23.17 0.93 -0.20
CA THR A 153 23.49 -0.13 0.77
C THR A 153 23.59 0.43 2.18
N LYS A 154 24.20 1.60 2.35
CA LYS A 154 24.30 2.30 3.64
C LYS A 154 22.92 2.66 4.17
N GLN A 155 22.06 3.24 3.34
CA GLN A 155 20.70 3.60 3.71
C GLN A 155 19.86 2.37 4.07
N LEU A 156 20.00 1.26 3.33
CA LEU A 156 19.34 0.01 3.66
C LEU A 156 19.83 -0.54 5.00
N ASN A 157 21.13 -0.47 5.27
CA ASN A 157 21.69 -0.90 6.55
C ASN A 157 21.19 -0.04 7.72
N GLU A 158 21.15 1.29 7.58
CA GLU A 158 20.59 2.20 8.58
C GLU A 158 19.10 1.90 8.82
N ASN A 159 18.31 1.72 7.75
CA ASN A 159 16.89 1.36 7.88
C ASN A 159 16.69 0.00 8.56
N VAL A 160 17.52 -1.00 8.25
CA VAL A 160 17.46 -2.31 8.89
C VAL A 160 17.84 -2.21 10.37
N GLN A 161 18.85 -1.41 10.69
CA GLN A 161 19.25 -1.14 12.07
C GLN A 161 18.14 -0.44 12.85
N ASP A 162 17.51 0.60 12.27
CA ASP A 162 16.39 1.32 12.89
C ASP A 162 15.18 0.40 13.04
N PHE A 163 14.91 -0.44 12.05
CA PHE A 163 13.84 -1.42 12.11
C PHE A 163 14.08 -2.42 13.25
N PHE A 164 15.29 -2.99 13.38
CA PHE A 164 15.61 -3.89 14.49
C PHE A 164 15.73 -3.19 15.85
N SER A 165 16.01 -1.88 15.86
CA SER A 165 16.02 -1.07 17.07
C SER A 165 14.61 -0.81 17.60
N SER A 166 13.57 -1.00 16.78
CA SER A 166 12.19 -0.89 17.23
C SER A 166 11.81 -2.11 18.07
N LEU A 167 11.34 -1.84 19.29
CA LEU A 167 10.88 -2.86 20.23
C LEU A 167 9.70 -3.68 19.68
N ILE A 168 8.88 -3.05 18.85
CA ILE A 168 7.77 -3.71 18.13
C ILE A 168 8.34 -4.81 17.21
N THR A 169 9.42 -4.51 16.48
CA THR A 169 10.07 -5.49 15.59
C THR A 169 10.60 -6.70 16.33
N ILE A 170 11.23 -6.50 17.48
CA ILE A 170 11.72 -7.61 18.32
C ILE A 170 10.54 -8.50 18.77
N THR A 171 9.42 -7.88 19.14
CA THR A 171 8.20 -8.60 19.52
C THR A 171 7.63 -9.40 18.34
N VAL A 172 7.58 -8.81 17.14
CA VAL A 172 7.14 -9.49 15.91
C VAL A 172 8.09 -10.64 15.55
N LEU A 173 9.39 -10.48 15.75
CA LEU A 173 10.38 -11.53 15.52
C LEU A 173 10.14 -12.72 16.46
N PHE A 174 9.93 -12.47 17.76
CA PHE A 174 9.59 -13.53 18.71
C PHE A 174 8.30 -14.27 18.33
N GLN A 175 7.25 -13.53 17.94
CA GLN A 175 6.00 -14.12 17.46
C GLN A 175 6.18 -14.93 16.18
N THR A 176 7.04 -14.47 15.26
CA THR A 176 7.35 -15.17 14.02
C THR A 176 8.06 -16.49 14.30
N VAL A 177 9.02 -16.51 15.23
CA VAL A 177 9.70 -17.75 15.63
C VAL A 177 8.72 -18.73 16.26
N GLU A 178 7.83 -18.27 17.16
CA GLU A 178 6.78 -19.12 17.74
C GLU A 178 5.85 -19.71 16.68
N PHE A 179 5.42 -18.88 15.72
CA PHE A 179 4.58 -19.33 14.60
C PHE A 179 5.29 -20.37 13.73
N LEU A 180 6.57 -20.15 13.40
CA LEU A 180 7.37 -21.11 12.63
C LEU A 180 7.49 -22.45 13.34
N LEU A 181 7.60 -22.48 14.67
CA LEU A 181 7.61 -23.73 15.44
C LEU A 181 6.27 -24.47 15.38
N ILE A 182 5.14 -23.74 15.40
CA ILE A 182 3.81 -24.33 15.22
C ILE A 182 3.69 -24.94 13.83
N VAL A 183 4.12 -24.22 12.79
CA VAL A 183 4.11 -24.69 11.40
C VAL A 183 5.04 -25.89 11.23
N GLN A 184 6.22 -25.85 11.83
CA GLN A 184 7.18 -26.95 11.82
C GLN A 184 6.60 -28.21 12.48
N ASP A 185 5.97 -28.10 13.66
CA ASP A 185 5.32 -29.24 14.32
C ASP A 185 4.22 -29.86 13.43
N TYR A 186 3.44 -29.01 12.74
CA TYR A 186 2.39 -29.45 11.83
C TYR A 186 2.92 -30.25 10.63
N PHE A 187 4.10 -29.89 10.10
CA PHE A 187 4.71 -30.63 8.98
C PHE A 187 5.52 -31.84 9.44
N GLN A 188 6.12 -31.80 10.64
CA GLN A 188 6.95 -32.88 11.14
C GLN A 188 6.14 -34.01 11.79
N ARG A 189 4.95 -33.71 12.33
CA ARG A 189 4.09 -34.67 12.99
C ARG A 189 2.77 -34.80 12.24
N ASP A 190 2.34 -36.03 11.98
CA ASP A 190 1.08 -36.26 11.26
C ASP A 190 -0.11 -35.59 11.98
N PRO A 191 -0.71 -34.53 11.42
CA PRO A 191 -1.77 -33.77 12.09
C PRO A 191 -3.03 -34.62 12.30
N ARG A 192 -3.24 -35.61 11.43
CA ARG A 192 -4.34 -36.59 11.54
C ARG A 192 -4.21 -37.49 12.77
N ALA A 193 -2.99 -37.80 13.20
CA ALA A 193 -2.76 -38.65 14.37
C ALA A 193 -3.11 -37.96 15.69
N ARG A 194 -3.00 -36.62 15.76
CA ARG A 194 -3.32 -35.84 16.96
C ARG A 194 -4.72 -35.19 16.93
N GLY A 195 -5.37 -35.19 15.77
CA GLY A 195 -6.75 -34.74 15.61
C GLY A 195 -6.96 -33.25 15.89
N TYR A 196 -5.97 -32.40 15.58
CA TYR A 196 -6.08 -30.95 15.76
C TYR A 196 -6.09 -30.23 14.41
N ASN A 197 -6.84 -29.12 14.31
CA ASN A 197 -6.88 -28.28 13.13
C ASN A 197 -5.85 -27.15 13.27
N ILE A 198 -4.96 -26.98 12.29
CA ILE A 198 -3.96 -25.92 12.29
C ILE A 198 -4.58 -24.52 12.40
N ALA A 199 -5.72 -24.28 11.75
CA ALA A 199 -6.41 -23.00 11.84
C ALA A 199 -6.90 -22.72 13.28
N GLY A 200 -7.41 -23.75 13.97
CA GLY A 200 -7.80 -23.65 15.37
C GLY A 200 -6.60 -23.41 16.29
N MET A 201 -5.49 -24.11 16.02
CA MET A 201 -4.23 -23.94 16.76
C MET A 201 -3.69 -22.51 16.62
N VAL A 202 -3.64 -21.98 15.39
CA VAL A 202 -3.19 -20.63 15.10
C VAL A 202 -4.14 -19.59 15.70
N ALA A 203 -5.47 -19.81 15.66
CA ALA A 203 -6.43 -18.91 16.27
C ALA A 203 -6.28 -18.85 17.80
N VAL A 204 -6.07 -19.99 18.45
CA VAL A 204 -5.84 -20.05 19.91
C VAL A 204 -4.49 -19.44 20.27
N TRP A 205 -3.45 -19.67 19.47
CA TRP A 205 -2.14 -19.00 19.65
C TRP A 205 -2.27 -17.49 19.51
N LEU A 206 -2.94 -17.00 18.47
CA LEU A 206 -3.16 -15.58 18.24
C LEU A 206 -3.97 -14.97 19.39
N GLY A 207 -5.05 -15.61 19.84
CA GLY A 207 -5.86 -15.10 20.94
C GLY A 207 -5.12 -15.09 22.28
N ALA A 208 -4.46 -16.20 22.62
CA ALA A 208 -3.82 -16.37 23.92
C ALA A 208 -2.44 -15.69 24.02
N TYR A 209 -1.55 -15.91 23.07
CA TYR A 209 -0.16 -15.44 23.14
C TYR A 209 0.09 -14.08 22.50
N VAL A 210 -0.84 -13.58 21.66
CA VAL A 210 -0.75 -12.24 21.05
C VAL A 210 -1.84 -11.32 21.59
N GLY A 211 -3.11 -11.68 21.43
CA GLY A 211 -4.27 -10.85 21.75
C GLY A 211 -4.39 -10.51 23.23
N LEU A 212 -4.32 -11.50 24.12
CA LEU A 212 -4.39 -11.27 25.57
C LEU A 212 -3.26 -10.35 26.07
N PRO A 213 -1.96 -10.61 25.79
CA PRO A 213 -0.88 -9.70 26.18
C PRO A 213 -1.02 -8.29 25.63
N VAL A 214 -1.47 -8.12 24.37
CA VAL A 214 -1.73 -6.80 23.78
C VAL A 214 -2.88 -6.08 24.53
N LEU A 215 -3.97 -6.78 24.82
CA LEU A 215 -5.08 -6.22 25.61
C LEU A 215 -4.63 -5.80 27.01
N PHE A 216 -3.79 -6.59 27.67
CA PHE A 216 -3.23 -6.23 28.97
C PHE A 216 -2.31 -5.01 28.86
N GLY A 217 -1.40 -4.97 27.89
CA GLY A 217 -0.52 -3.82 27.67
C GLY A 217 -1.29 -2.54 27.39
N TYR A 218 -2.33 -2.63 26.55
CA TYR A 218 -3.26 -1.52 26.27
C TYR A 218 -4.02 -1.07 27.53
N TYR A 219 -4.59 -2.01 28.28
CA TYR A 219 -5.39 -1.70 29.47
C TYR A 219 -4.56 -1.05 30.60
N PHE A 220 -3.35 -1.56 30.86
CA PHE A 220 -2.46 -0.95 31.86
C PHE A 220 -2.00 0.45 31.44
N ASN A 221 -1.71 0.63 30.15
CA ASN A 221 -1.37 1.94 29.63
C ASN A 221 -2.54 2.93 29.74
N PHE A 222 -3.77 2.48 29.46
CA PHE A 222 -4.98 3.27 29.67
C PHE A 222 -5.14 3.76 31.11
N ILE A 223 -4.84 2.89 32.10
CA ILE A 223 -4.88 3.28 33.53
C ILE A 223 -3.82 4.34 33.86
N ARG A 224 -2.66 4.31 33.18
CA ARG A 224 -1.53 5.21 33.46
C ARG A 224 -1.74 6.63 32.92
N TYR A 225 -2.78 6.87 32.12
CA TYR A 225 -3.10 8.16 31.47
C TYR A 225 -1.96 8.72 30.60
N ASP A 226 -1.02 7.88 30.18
CA ASP A 226 0.09 8.29 29.30
C ASP A 226 -0.38 8.17 27.84
N LEU A 227 -1.04 9.24 27.36
CA LEU A 227 -1.81 9.26 26.10
C LEU A 227 -0.97 9.14 24.81
N LEU A 228 0.37 9.16 24.89
CA LEU A 228 1.24 9.23 23.71
C LEU A 228 1.76 7.87 23.23
N ILE A 229 1.81 6.85 24.09
CA ILE A 229 2.26 5.51 23.72
C ILE A 229 1.02 4.62 23.64
N GLU A 230 0.78 3.96 22.51
CA GLU A 230 -0.46 3.19 22.31
C GLU A 230 -0.47 1.86 23.09
N ILE A 231 0.70 1.25 23.30
CA ILE A 231 0.86 -0.06 23.97
C ILE A 231 2.14 -0.05 24.80
N ASP A 232 2.05 -0.38 26.10
CA ASP A 232 3.24 -0.56 26.95
C ASP A 232 3.91 -1.91 26.63
N PRO A 233 5.13 -1.90 26.05
CA PRO A 233 5.81 -3.10 25.61
C PRO A 233 6.36 -3.94 26.76
N MET A 234 6.68 -3.34 27.91
CA MET A 234 7.12 -4.07 29.10
C MET A 234 5.94 -4.88 29.65
N MET A 235 4.78 -4.26 29.78
CA MET A 235 3.57 -4.93 30.27
C MET A 235 3.12 -6.06 29.36
N LEU A 236 3.26 -5.91 28.04
CA LEU A 236 3.01 -6.99 27.07
C LEU A 236 3.88 -8.22 27.37
N ASN A 237 5.20 -8.03 27.52
CA ASN A 237 6.14 -9.13 27.80
C ASN A 237 5.89 -9.77 29.17
N VAL A 238 5.63 -8.96 30.20
CA VAL A 238 5.29 -9.46 31.54
C VAL A 238 3.99 -10.26 31.52
N ALA A 239 2.94 -9.76 30.86
CA ALA A 239 1.66 -10.48 30.74
C ALA A 239 1.82 -11.81 30.01
N LYS A 240 2.61 -11.85 28.93
CA LYS A 240 2.92 -13.08 28.20
C LYS A 240 3.67 -14.10 29.07
N GLY A 241 4.65 -13.64 29.86
CA GLY A 241 5.39 -14.48 30.80
C GLY A 241 4.51 -15.06 31.91
N LEU A 242 3.65 -14.23 32.50
CA LEU A 242 2.69 -14.66 33.53
C LEU A 242 1.66 -15.64 32.97
N LEU A 243 1.15 -15.40 31.76
CA LEU A 243 0.25 -16.31 31.07
C LEU A 243 0.92 -17.67 30.87
N PHE A 244 2.17 -17.69 30.40
CA PHE A 244 2.91 -18.94 30.26
C PHE A 244 3.07 -19.67 31.61
N LEU A 245 3.46 -18.97 32.67
CA LEU A 245 3.61 -19.58 34.00
C LEU A 245 2.29 -20.16 34.51
N LEU A 246 1.17 -19.47 34.29
CA LEU A 246 -0.15 -19.96 34.62
C LEU A 246 -0.45 -21.26 33.87
N LEU A 247 -0.19 -21.32 32.57
CA LEU A 247 -0.40 -22.52 31.75
C LEU A 247 0.51 -23.68 32.16
N ALA A 248 1.78 -23.40 32.44
CA ALA A 248 2.74 -24.37 32.94
C ALA A 248 2.30 -24.94 34.30
N HIS A 249 1.78 -24.11 35.20
CA HIS A 249 1.22 -24.54 36.47
C HIS A 249 -0.02 -25.42 36.29
N CYS A 250 -0.96 -25.00 35.43
CA CYS A 250 -2.15 -25.79 35.10
C CYS A 250 -1.80 -27.15 34.48
N LYS A 251 -0.74 -27.22 33.67
CA LYS A 251 -0.19 -28.47 33.13
C LYS A 251 0.40 -29.34 34.24
N SER A 252 1.26 -28.78 35.10
CA SER A 252 1.89 -29.52 36.19
C SER A 252 0.88 -30.06 37.20
N SER A 253 -0.21 -29.34 37.44
CA SER A 253 -1.26 -29.75 38.37
C SER A 253 -2.20 -30.81 37.78
N GLY A 254 -1.96 -31.28 36.54
CA GLY A 254 -2.74 -32.35 35.91
C GLY A 254 -4.12 -31.91 35.40
N TYR A 255 -4.54 -30.66 35.62
CA TYR A 255 -5.84 -30.15 35.14
C TYR A 255 -5.97 -30.23 33.62
N LEU A 256 -4.90 -29.87 32.89
CA LEU A 256 -4.88 -29.94 31.42
C LEU A 256 -4.93 -31.39 30.88
N GLY A 257 -4.37 -32.36 31.62
CA GLY A 257 -4.37 -33.78 31.24
C GLY A 257 -5.68 -34.50 31.62
N ALA A 258 -6.34 -34.09 32.70
CA ALA A 258 -7.64 -34.64 33.08
C ALA A 258 -8.74 -34.25 32.06
N THR A 259 -8.66 -33.04 31.49
CA THR A 259 -9.63 -32.58 30.50
C THR A 259 -9.59 -33.36 29.19
N SER A 260 -8.46 -33.93 28.77
CA SER A 260 -8.41 -34.73 27.53
C SER A 260 -9.19 -36.04 27.67
N HIS A 261 -9.08 -36.72 28.81
CA HIS A 261 -9.84 -37.94 29.08
C HIS A 261 -11.34 -37.71 29.26
N ILE A 262 -11.72 -36.57 29.82
CA ILE A 262 -13.13 -36.18 29.95
C ILE A 262 -13.70 -35.82 28.56
N MET A 263 -12.91 -35.15 27.70
CA MET A 263 -13.34 -34.72 26.37
C MET A 263 -13.57 -35.86 25.39
N ASP A 264 -12.79 -36.94 25.47
CA ASP A 264 -13.02 -38.16 24.68
C ASP A 264 -14.34 -38.85 25.05
N ASN A 265 -14.82 -38.68 26.29
CA ASN A 265 -16.12 -39.19 26.74
C ASN A 265 -17.26 -38.19 26.48
N LEU A 266 -17.01 -36.88 26.51
CA LEU A 266 -18.05 -35.85 26.34
C LEU A 266 -18.42 -35.56 24.88
N THR A 267 -17.50 -35.78 23.92
CA THR A 267 -17.81 -35.63 22.48
C THR A 267 -18.89 -36.61 21.99
N SER A 268 -19.25 -37.61 22.79
CA SER A 268 -20.39 -38.52 22.58
C SER A 268 -21.76 -37.91 22.91
N VAL A 269 -21.84 -36.80 23.67
CA VAL A 269 -23.11 -36.30 24.22
C VAL A 269 -23.29 -34.84 23.78
N GLY A 270 -23.99 -34.68 22.65
CA GLY A 270 -24.17 -33.38 21.99
C GLY A 270 -24.88 -32.35 22.87
N ASN A 271 -24.15 -31.33 23.31
CA ASN A 271 -24.67 -30.00 23.64
C ASN A 271 -23.56 -28.96 23.43
N GLY A 272 -23.83 -27.99 22.55
CA GLY A 272 -22.82 -27.22 21.81
C GLY A 272 -22.00 -26.17 22.57
N THR A 273 -22.36 -25.82 23.81
CA THR A 273 -21.70 -24.73 24.55
C THR A 273 -20.45 -25.18 25.31
N TYR A 274 -20.44 -26.38 25.89
CA TYR A 274 -19.28 -26.94 26.59
C TYR A 274 -18.15 -27.39 25.65
N LEU A 275 -18.44 -27.51 24.35
CA LEU A 275 -17.46 -27.89 23.34
C LEU A 275 -16.42 -26.79 23.10
N CYS A 276 -16.78 -25.51 23.22
CA CYS A 276 -15.87 -24.41 22.91
C CYS A 276 -14.74 -24.29 23.95
N ASP A 277 -15.10 -24.27 25.23
CA ASP A 277 -14.14 -24.13 26.33
C ASP A 277 -13.18 -25.32 26.39
N CYS A 278 -13.68 -26.53 26.17
CA CYS A 278 -12.85 -27.74 26.11
C CYS A 278 -11.89 -27.73 24.91
N CYS A 279 -12.32 -27.21 23.76
CA CYS A 279 -11.46 -27.07 22.59
C CYS A 279 -10.29 -26.12 22.87
N VAL A 280 -10.57 -24.93 23.42
CA VAL A 280 -9.54 -23.93 23.72
C VAL A 280 -8.50 -24.49 24.69
N ILE A 281 -8.93 -25.09 25.80
CA ILE A 281 -8.01 -25.69 26.78
C ILE A 281 -7.15 -26.79 26.15
N ARG A 282 -7.73 -27.65 25.30
CA ARG A 282 -6.99 -28.69 24.57
C ARG A 282 -5.93 -28.09 23.65
N TYR A 283 -6.27 -27.08 22.86
CA TYR A 283 -5.32 -26.39 21.99
C TYR A 283 -4.22 -25.67 22.79
N LEU A 284 -4.55 -25.04 23.92
CA LEU A 284 -3.55 -24.42 24.81
C LEU A 284 -2.58 -25.44 25.39
N GLY A 285 -3.04 -26.63 25.76
CA GLY A 285 -2.18 -27.72 26.20
C GLY A 285 -1.22 -28.18 25.11
N MET A 286 -1.74 -28.41 23.91
CA MET A 286 -0.91 -28.76 22.75
C MET A 286 0.09 -27.66 22.39
N LEU A 287 -0.31 -26.38 22.43
CA LEU A 287 0.61 -25.25 22.23
C LEU A 287 1.74 -25.27 23.26
N THR A 288 1.42 -25.51 24.53
CA THR A 288 2.43 -25.60 25.60
C THR A 288 3.41 -26.77 25.36
N ASP A 289 2.93 -27.88 24.80
CA ASP A 289 3.78 -29.02 24.43
C ASP A 289 4.66 -28.76 23.20
N ILE A 290 4.14 -27.99 22.22
CA ILE A 290 4.86 -27.67 20.98
C ILE A 290 5.91 -26.59 21.23
N LEU A 291 5.53 -25.49 21.87
CA LEU A 291 6.41 -24.33 22.09
C LEU A 291 7.38 -24.55 23.26
N GLY A 292 7.09 -25.47 24.18
CA GLY A 292 7.92 -25.72 25.36
C GLY A 292 8.09 -24.44 26.18
N ASN A 293 9.32 -24.13 26.62
CA ASN A 293 9.62 -22.93 27.43
C ASN A 293 9.93 -21.68 26.60
N ILE A 294 9.85 -21.74 25.27
CA ILE A 294 10.29 -20.64 24.38
C ILE A 294 9.50 -19.35 24.63
N PRO A 295 8.15 -19.36 24.77
CA PRO A 295 7.38 -18.14 25.02
C PRO A 295 7.79 -17.43 26.32
N PHE A 296 8.18 -18.19 27.34
CA PHE A 296 8.68 -17.65 28.59
C PHE A 296 10.04 -17.01 28.45
N VAL A 297 10.97 -17.68 27.75
CA VAL A 297 12.30 -17.13 27.49
C VAL A 297 12.19 -15.82 26.69
N PHE A 298 11.32 -15.77 25.68
CA PHE A 298 11.05 -14.55 24.92
C PHE A 298 10.38 -13.47 25.74
N ALA A 299 9.44 -13.81 26.63
CA ALA A 299 8.84 -12.85 27.54
C ALA A 299 9.88 -12.23 28.50
N VAL A 300 10.78 -13.04 29.09
CA VAL A 300 11.84 -12.55 29.97
C VAL A 300 12.86 -11.73 29.19
N ALA A 301 13.31 -12.21 28.04
CA ALA A 301 14.25 -11.49 27.19
C ALA A 301 13.66 -10.15 26.71
N GLY A 302 12.40 -10.14 26.27
CA GLY A 302 11.67 -8.94 25.87
C GLY A 302 11.54 -7.94 27.01
N ALA A 303 11.20 -8.40 28.22
CA ALA A 303 11.13 -7.53 29.41
C ALA A 303 12.51 -6.94 29.80
N LEU A 304 13.60 -7.70 29.66
CA LEU A 304 14.95 -7.20 29.90
C LEU A 304 15.37 -6.18 28.84
N ILE A 305 15.04 -6.42 27.57
CA ILE A 305 15.30 -5.47 26.47
C ILE A 305 14.51 -4.18 26.70
N THR A 306 13.23 -4.27 27.10
CA THR A 306 12.43 -3.09 27.42
C THR A 306 13.05 -2.27 28.55
N LEU A 307 13.65 -2.93 29.55
CA LEU A 307 14.31 -2.27 30.66
C LEU A 307 15.66 -1.63 30.27
N TYR A 308 16.32 -2.15 29.25
CA TYR A 308 17.59 -1.59 28.75
C TYR A 308 17.38 -0.36 27.86
N VAL A 309 16.29 -0.33 27.10
CA VAL A 309 15.99 0.76 26.15
C VAL A 309 15.35 1.97 26.84
N PHE A 310 14.66 1.76 27.96
CA PHE A 310 14.08 2.80 28.82
C PHE A 310 15.03 3.26 29.91
#